data_AF-A0A2E1N035-F1
#
_entry.id   AF-A0A2E1N035-F1
#
_cell.length_a   1.000
_cell.length_b   1.000
_cell.length_c   1.000
_cell.angle_alpha   90.00
_cell.angle_beta   90.00
_cell.angle_gamma   90.00
#
_symmetry.space_group_name_H-M   'P 1'
#
loop_
_entity.id
_entity.type
_entity.pdbx_description
1 polymer ?
#
loop_
_entity_poly.entity_id
_entity_poly.type
_entity_poly.pdbx_seq_one_letter_code
_entity_poly.pdbx_strand_id
1 'polypeptide(L)' 'MSLKNNWVQYSNYGFQIVATLLFFGYIGYYLGSIFIDKFVLFITSGLLFGACVSLYHLWVSIFK' A
#
# COMPACT_ATOMS: atom_id res chain seq x y z
N MET A 1 31.12 -9.74 -2.87
CA MET A 1 29.84 -9.13 -2.45
C MET A 1 29.13 -8.66 -3.70
N SER A 2 28.15 -9.41 -4.20
CA SER A 2 27.55 -9.21 -5.53
C SER A 2 26.52 -8.07 -5.50
N LEU A 3 26.84 -6.94 -6.14
CA LEU A 3 26.01 -5.74 -6.28
C LEU A 3 24.72 -5.94 -7.13
N LYS A 4 24.49 -7.15 -7.65
CA LYS A 4 23.49 -7.39 -8.71
C LYS A 4 22.07 -7.71 -8.20
N ASN A 5 21.87 -8.03 -6.92
CA ASN A 5 20.57 -8.50 -6.40
C ASN A 5 19.73 -7.46 -5.65
N ASN A 6 20.29 -6.34 -5.20
CA ASN A 6 19.55 -5.39 -4.35
C ASN A 6 18.52 -4.56 -5.14
N TRP A 7 18.80 -4.25 -6.40
CA TRP A 7 17.89 -3.46 -7.24
C TRP A 7 16.55 -4.15 -7.47
N VAL A 8 16.57 -5.43 -7.83
CA VAL A 8 15.35 -6.22 -8.04
C VAL A 8 14.53 -6.31 -6.75
N GLN A 9 15.21 -6.48 -5.60
CA GLN A 9 14.57 -6.52 -4.29
C GLN A 9 13.88 -5.19 -3.94
N TYR A 10 14.55 -4.05 -4.12
CA TYR A 10 13.94 -2.73 -3.90
C TYR A 10 12.80 -2.44 -4.86
N SER A 11 12.91 -2.82 -6.13
CA SER A 11 11.81 -2.73 -7.09
C SER A 11 10.60 -3.54 -6.64
N ASN A 12 10.82 -4.74 -6.10
CA ASN A 12 9.75 -5.60 -5.61
C ASN A 12 9.03 -5.00 -4.39
N TYR A 13 9.77 -4.36 -3.47
CA TYR A 13 9.18 -3.62 -2.35
C TYR A 13 8.36 -2.43 -2.82
N GLY A 14 8.86 -1.66 -3.78
CA GLY A 14 8.10 -0.56 -4.39
C GLY A 14 6.81 -1.05 -5.04
N PHE A 15 6.86 -2.17 -5.76
CA PHE A 15 5.70 -2.78 -6.39
C PHE A 15 4.67 -3.26 -5.36
N GLN A 16 5.12 -3.88 -4.26
CA GLN A 16 4.24 -4.26 -3.16
C GLN A 16 3.56 -3.06 -2.51
N ILE A 17 4.28 -1.96 -2.29
CA ILE A 17 3.70 -0.73 -1.73
C ILE A 17 2.60 -0.18 -2.66
N VAL A 18 2.91 -0.01 -3.95
CA VAL A 18 1.96 0.52 -4.94
C VAL A 18 0.75 -0.41 -5.09
N ALA A 19 0.96 -1.72 -5.17
CA ALA A 19 -0.12 -2.69 -5.26
C ALA A 19 -1.03 -2.65 -4.02
N THR A 20 -0.45 -2.53 -2.83
CA THR A 20 -1.20 -2.44 -1.56
C THR A 20 -2.01 -1.14 -1.50
N LEU A 21 -1.41 -0.01 -1.87
CA LEU A 21 -2.11 1.29 -1.94
C LEU A 21 -3.24 1.27 -2.95
N LEU A 22 -3.03 0.70 -4.14
CA LEU A 22 -4.09 0.58 -5.16
C LEU A 22 -5.22 -0.33 -4.67
N PHE A 23 -4.89 -1.45 -4.02
CA PHE A 23 -5.88 -2.37 -3.49
C PHE A 23 -6.76 -1.71 -2.41
N PHE A 24 -6.14 -1.09 -1.40
CA PHE A 24 -6.89 -0.41 -0.34
C PHE A 24 -7.56 0.88 -0.81
N GLY A 25 -6.96 1.61 -1.75
CA GLY A 25 -7.57 2.76 -2.41
C GLY A 25 -8.82 2.37 -3.19
N TYR A 26 -8.79 1.24 -3.91
CA TYR A 26 -9.95 0.69 -4.60
C TYR A 26 -11.04 0.26 -3.61
N ILE A 27 -10.69 -0.40 -2.50
CA ILE A 27 -11.65 -0.72 -1.44
C ILE A 27 -12.28 0.56 -0.88
N GLY A 28 -11.47 1.57 -0.58
CA GLY A 28 -11.95 2.87 -0.10
C GLY A 28 -12.87 3.57 -1.10
N TYR A 29 -12.57 3.48 -2.40
CA TYR A 29 -13.40 4.01 -3.47
C TYR A 29 -14.73 3.26 -3.58
N TYR A 30 -14.69 1.93 -3.55
CA TYR A 30 -15.89 1.09 -3.59
C TYR A 30 -16.80 1.37 -2.39
N LEU A 31 -16.25 1.42 -1.18
CA LEU A 31 -17.00 1.78 0.02
C LEU A 31 -17.53 3.22 -0.03
N GLY A 32 -16.72 4.16 -0.52
CA GLY A 32 -17.15 5.54 -0.72
C GLY A 32 -18.32 5.65 -1.69
N SER A 33 -18.35 4.83 -2.75
CA SER A 33 -19.44 4.85 -3.73
C SER A 33 -20.80 4.43 -3.14
N ILE A 34 -20.79 3.66 -2.05
CA ILE A 34 -21.99 3.28 -1.28
C ILE A 34 -22.40 4.41 -0.33
N PHE A 35 -21.42 5.14 0.24
CA PHE A 35 -21.64 6.24 1.18
C PHE A 35 -21.21 7.58 0.57
N ILE A 36 -22.00 8.10 -0.36
CA ILE A 36 -21.73 9.32 -1.15
C ILE A 36 -21.30 10.51 -0.28
N ASP A 37 -21.99 10.76 0.85
CA ASP A 37 -21.66 11.87 1.75
C ASP A 37 -20.29 11.75 2.44
N LYS A 38 -19.72 10.54 2.48
CA LYS A 38 -18.46 10.23 3.17
C LYS A 38 -17.38 9.71 2.23
N PHE A 39 -17.59 9.83 0.92
CA PHE A 39 -16.71 9.28 -0.11
C PHE A 39 -15.23 9.62 0.12
N VAL A 40 -14.93 10.91 0.37
CA VAL A 40 -13.56 11.40 0.61
C VAL A 40 -12.95 10.77 1.87
N LEU A 41 -13.74 10.58 2.93
CA LEU A 41 -13.27 9.97 4.18
C LEU A 41 -12.97 8.47 4.00
N PHE A 42 -13.78 7.75 3.23
CA PHE A 42 -13.56 6.32 2.95
C PHE A 42 -12.33 6.07 2.08
N ILE A 43 -12.12 6.88 1.04
CA ILE A 43 -10.89 6.79 0.22
C ILE A 43 -9.66 7.14 1.05
N THR A 44 -9.71 8.24 1.81
CA THR A 44 -8.56 8.69 2.59
C THR A 44 -8.20 7.68 3.67
N SER A 45 -9.19 7.14 4.39
CA SER A 45 -8.95 6.11 5.41
C SER A 45 -8.45 4.79 4.80
N GLY A 46 -8.97 4.38 3.64
CA GLY A 46 -8.45 3.24 2.88
C GLY A 46 -6.99 3.42 2.48
N LEU A 47 -6.64 4.56 1.88
CA LEU A 47 -5.25 4.85 1.48
C LEU A 47 -4.30 4.94 2.68
N LEU A 48 -4.71 5.57 3.78
CA LEU A 48 -3.91 5.61 5.02
C LEU A 48 -3.68 4.21 5.59
N PHE A 49 -4.72 3.38 5.61
CA PHE A 49 -4.59 2.00 6.07
C PHE A 49 -3.66 1.19 5.16
N GLY A 50 -3.82 1.31 3.84
CA GLY A 50 -2.93 0.69 2.86
C GLY A 50 -1.48 1.14 3.00
N ALA A 51 -1.24 2.43 3.28
CA ALA A 51 0.08 2.97 3.56
C ALA A 51 0.68 2.32 4.81
N CYS A 52 -0.04 2.29 5.94
CA CYS A 52 0.41 1.65 7.18
C CYS A 52 0.74 0.16 6.99
N VAL A 53 -0.12 -0.58 6.28
CA VAL A 53 0.10 -2.01 6.00
C VAL A 53 1.35 -2.20 5.13
N SER A 54 1.53 -1.37 4.10
CA SER A 54 2.70 -1.46 3.22
C SER A 54 4.01 -1.17 3.96
N LEU A 55 4.00 -0.16 4.84
CA LEU A 55 5.11 0.19 5.71
C LEU A 55 5.42 -0.92 6.71
N TYR A 56 4.40 -1.56 7.28
CA TYR A 56 4.57 -2.72 8.15
C TYR A 56 5.20 -3.91 7.42
N HIS A 57 4.73 -4.23 6.21
CA HIS A 57 5.33 -5.28 5.39
C HIS A 57 6.79 -4.99 5.08
N LEU A 58 7.10 -3.73 4.73
CA LEU A 58 8.47 -3.31 4.45
C LEU A 58 9.35 -3.39 5.70
N TRP A 59 8.85 -2.94 6.86
CA TRP A 59 9.53 -3.09 8.13
C TRP A 59 9.87 -4.56 8.43
N VAL A 60 8.87 -5.43 8.35
CA VAL A 60 9.06 -6.86 8.60
C VAL A 60 10.07 -7.44 7.62
N SER A 61 10.01 -7.09 6.34
CA SER A 61 10.92 -7.63 5.34
C SER A 61 12.37 -7.12 5.42
N ILE A 62 12.61 -6.00 6.12
CA ILE A 62 13.96 -5.43 6.33
C ILE A 62 14.54 -5.87 7.68
N PHE A 63 13.73 -5.89 8.73
CA PHE A 63 14.20 -6.04 10.11
C PHE A 63 13.94 -7.41 10.73
N LYS A 64 13.13 -8.27 10.10
CA LYS A 64 12.78 -9.60 10.60
C LYS A 64 13.20 -10.68 9.60
#